data_AF-K8EA91-F1
#
_entry.id   AF-K8EA91-F1
#
_cell.length_a   1.000
_cell.length_b   1.000
_cell.length_c   1.000
_cell.angle_alpha   90.00
_cell.angle_beta   90.00
_cell.angle_gamma   90.00
#
_symmetry.space_group_name_H-M   'P 1'
#
loop_
_entity.id
_entity.type
_entity.pdbx_description
1 polymer ?
#
loop_
_entity_poly.entity_id
_entity_poly.type
_entity_poly.pdbx_seq_one_letter_code
_entity_poly.pdbx_strand_id
1 'polypeptide(L)'
;MARKGIHPLLRRVQYVGTNGQTYQLWSTVKHHQDRFFLSQDQYTHPAWTGIPPKSAATGQAAKFKRRGFDFLSGLKGRATNQQQQGAKKQPTKK
;
A
#
# COMPACT_ATOMS: atom_id res chain seq x y z
N MET A 1 35.23 -6.64 18.49
CA MET A 1 35.38 -5.23 18.05
C MET A 1 35.79 -5.22 16.60
N ALA A 2 35.22 -4.37 15.74
CA ALA A 2 35.52 -4.36 14.30
C ALA A 2 37.02 -4.10 14.06
N ARG A 3 37.68 -4.97 13.29
CA ARG A 3 39.11 -4.82 12.95
C ARG A 3 39.29 -3.61 12.02
N LYS A 4 40.18 -2.70 12.38
CA LYS A 4 40.46 -1.46 11.63
C LYS A 4 40.97 -1.80 10.22
N GLY A 5 40.39 -1.21 9.18
CA GLY A 5 40.86 -1.30 7.79
C GLY A 5 40.21 -2.39 6.91
N ILE A 6 39.55 -3.41 7.49
CA ILE A 6 38.88 -4.47 6.70
C ILE A 6 37.36 -4.33 6.65
N HIS A 7 36.78 -3.38 7.41
CA HIS A 7 35.33 -3.16 7.45
C HIS A 7 34.95 -1.98 6.55
N PRO A 8 33.83 -2.08 5.82
CA PRO A 8 33.29 -0.96 5.06
C PRO A 8 32.85 0.16 6.00
N LEU A 9 32.92 1.40 5.52
CA LEU A 9 32.45 2.57 6.27
C LEU A 9 30.94 2.49 6.46
N LEU A 10 30.50 2.38 7.71
CA LEU A 10 29.10 2.53 8.09
C LEU A 10 28.73 4.00 8.15
N ARG A 11 27.59 4.33 7.56
CA ARG A 11 27.00 5.67 7.55
C ARG A 11 25.56 5.60 8.01
N ARG A 12 25.06 6.67 8.61
CA ARG A 12 23.62 6.78 8.92
C ARG A 12 22.87 7.13 7.64
N VAL A 13 21.81 6.38 7.39
CA VAL A 13 20.92 6.54 6.25
C VAL A 13 19.49 6.74 6.77
N GLN A 14 18.73 7.59 6.09
CA GLN A 14 17.31 7.84 6.39
C GLN A 14 16.42 7.03 5.46
N TYR A 15 15.56 6.20 6.03
CA TYR A 15 14.54 5.44 5.33
C TYR A 15 13.17 6.02 5.65
N VAL A 16 12.37 6.31 4.63
CA VAL A 16 11.01 6.80 4.76
C VAL A 16 10.05 5.67 4.37
N GLY A 17 9.27 5.21 5.35
CA GLY A 17 8.25 4.18 5.16
C GLY A 17 7.00 4.72 4.45
N THR A 18 6.11 3.81 4.03
CA THR A 18 4.86 4.17 3.34
C THR A 18 3.87 4.86 4.28
N ASN A 19 4.00 4.67 5.58
CA ASN A 19 3.27 5.40 6.63
C ASN A 19 3.81 6.81 6.90
N GLY A 20 4.89 7.22 6.20
CA GLY A 20 5.57 8.50 6.40
C GLY A 20 6.53 8.54 7.59
N GLN A 21 6.65 7.46 8.37
CA GLN A 21 7.65 7.41 9.44
C GLN A 21 9.06 7.29 8.87
N THR A 22 9.99 7.97 9.52
CA THR A 22 11.39 7.99 9.13
C THR A 22 12.23 7.22 10.14
N TYR A 23 13.02 6.27 9.66
CA TYR A 23 13.93 5.47 10.46
C TYR A 23 15.38 5.77 10.08
N GLN A 24 16.25 5.92 11.08
CA GLN A 24 17.69 6.10 10.88
C GLN A 24 18.41 4.79 11.17
N LEU A 25 19.04 4.21 10.16
CA LEU A 25 19.78 2.95 10.29
C LEU A 25 21.21 3.13 9.78
N TRP A 26 22.10 2.29 10.31
CA TRP A 26 23.47 2.18 9.82
C TRP A 26 23.51 1.33 8.56
N SER A 27 24.10 1.86 7.50
CA SER A 27 24.24 1.18 6.21
C SER A 27 25.58 1.53 5.58
N THR A 28 26.03 0.71 4.62
CA THR A 28 27.27 0.93 3.87
C THR A 28 27.05 1.74 2.58
N VAL A 29 25.80 2.08 2.29
CA VAL A 29 25.41 2.81 1.07
C VAL A 29 26.20 4.12 0.95
N LYS A 30 26.67 4.40 -0.27
CA LYS A 30 27.56 5.54 -0.59
C LYS A 30 26.82 6.87 -0.69
N HIS A 31 25.54 6.84 -1.05
CA HIS A 31 24.71 8.04 -1.14
C HIS A 31 24.33 8.54 0.25
N HIS A 32 25.03 9.59 0.68
CA HIS A 32 25.07 10.08 2.06
C HIS A 32 23.90 11.00 2.42
N GLN A 33 23.20 11.53 1.42
CA GLN A 33 22.15 12.55 1.58
C GLN A 33 20.77 12.07 1.12
N ASP A 34 20.67 10.84 0.61
CA ASP A 34 19.41 10.34 0.09
C ASP A 34 18.53 9.80 1.21
N ARG A 35 17.30 10.30 1.21
CA ARG A 35 16.18 9.63 1.86
C ARG A 35 15.75 8.50 0.94
N PHE A 36 15.84 7.28 1.45
CA PHE A 36 15.34 6.12 0.73
C PHE A 36 13.84 6.02 0.95
N PHE A 37 13.07 6.22 -0.12
CA PHE A 37 11.62 6.03 -0.10
C PHE A 37 11.32 4.56 -0.39
N LEU A 38 10.76 3.87 0.59
CA LEU A 38 10.39 2.47 0.42
C LEU A 38 9.04 2.38 -0.29
N SER A 39 8.99 1.66 -1.41
CA SER A 39 7.73 1.31 -2.05
C SER A 39 6.98 0.20 -1.31
N GLN A 40 7.70 -0.67 -0.60
CA GLN A 40 7.14 -1.77 0.16
C GLN A 40 7.90 -1.92 1.47
N ASP A 41 7.15 -1.95 2.57
CA ASP A 41 7.66 -2.02 3.94
C ASP A 41 6.78 -2.93 4.80
N GLN A 42 7.05 -2.95 6.11
CA GLN A 42 6.30 -3.78 7.06
C GLN A 42 4.79 -3.51 7.10
N TYR A 43 4.38 -2.28 6.80
CA TYR A 43 2.98 -1.84 6.81
C TYR A 43 2.27 -2.11 5.49
N THR A 44 3.02 -2.49 4.45
CA THR A 44 2.48 -2.70 3.10
C THR A 44 2.60 -4.17 2.67
N HIS A 45 3.50 -4.95 3.28
CA HIS A 45 3.73 -6.32 2.86
C HIS A 45 2.52 -7.22 3.17
N PRO A 46 2.02 -7.99 2.19
CA PRO A 46 0.83 -8.84 2.36
C PRO A 46 0.99 -9.90 3.47
N ALA A 47 2.21 -10.37 3.69
CA ALA A 47 2.52 -11.34 4.74
C ALA A 47 2.25 -10.82 6.17
N TRP A 48 2.28 -9.50 6.39
CA TRP A 48 2.07 -8.92 7.72
C TRP A 48 0.72 -8.21 7.87
N THR A 49 0.18 -7.64 6.80
CA THR A 49 -1.10 -6.94 6.84
C THR A 49 -2.31 -7.84 6.56
N GLY A 50 -2.09 -8.98 5.89
CA GLY A 50 -3.17 -9.84 5.40
C GLY A 50 -3.99 -9.22 4.26
N ILE A 51 -3.66 -8.00 3.83
CA ILE A 51 -4.35 -7.29 2.76
C ILE A 51 -3.67 -7.69 1.44
N PRO A 52 -4.43 -8.18 0.43
CA PRO A 52 -3.85 -8.48 -0.87
C PRO A 52 -3.24 -7.20 -1.47
N PRO A 53 -2.07 -7.28 -2.11
CA PRO A 53 -1.44 -6.11 -2.69
C PRO A 53 -2.39 -5.50 -3.71
N LYS A 54 -2.52 -4.16 -3.71
CA LYS A 54 -3.32 -3.46 -4.71
C LYS A 54 -2.84 -3.91 -6.09
N SER A 55 -3.74 -4.50 -6.88
CA SER A 55 -3.46 -5.00 -8.23
C SER A 55 -2.64 -3.98 -9.00
N ALA A 56 -1.54 -4.43 -9.62
CA ALA A 56 -0.64 -3.57 -10.36
C ALA A 56 -1.41 -2.68 -11.35
N ALA A 57 -1.03 -1.40 -11.44
CA ALA A 57 -1.55 -0.44 -12.42
C ALA A 57 -1.12 -0.77 -13.88
N THR A 58 -0.50 -1.93 -14.08
CA THR A 58 0.12 -2.39 -15.32
C THR A 58 -0.36 -3.81 -15.63
N GLY A 59 -0.40 -4.16 -16.92
CA GLY A 59 -0.86 -5.47 -17.39
C GLY A 59 -2.20 -5.41 -18.10
N GLN A 60 -2.76 -6.58 -18.38
CA GLN A 60 -3.94 -6.69 -19.25
C GLN A 60 -5.21 -6.12 -18.60
N ALA A 61 -5.37 -6.28 -17.28
CA ALA A 61 -6.47 -5.66 -16.54
C ALA A 61 -6.41 -4.12 -16.59
N ALA A 62 -5.22 -3.53 -16.47
CA ALA A 62 -5.05 -2.08 -16.59
C ALA A 62 -5.31 -1.59 -18.02
N LYS A 63 -4.85 -2.32 -19.05
CA LYS A 63 -5.18 -2.01 -20.45
C LYS A 63 -6.67 -2.11 -20.74
N PHE A 64 -7.36 -3.10 -20.18
CA PHE A 64 -8.81 -3.26 -20.31
C PHE A 64 -9.56 -2.09 -19.69
N LYS A 65 -9.18 -1.67 -18.48
CA LYS A 65 -9.73 -0.46 -17.84
C LYS A 65 -9.46 0.80 -18.64
N ARG A 66 -8.23 0.98 -19.15
CA ARG A 66 -7.85 2.12 -20.02
C ARG A 66 -8.63 2.17 -21.33
N ARG A 67 -9.11 1.01 -21.84
CA ARG A 67 -9.97 0.94 -23.03
C ARG A 67 -11.44 1.30 -22.75
N GLY A 68 -11.79 1.70 -21.53
CA GLY A 68 -13.13 2.21 -21.18
C GLY A 68 -14.13 1.13 -20.75
N PHE A 69 -13.72 -0.12 -20.61
CA PHE A 69 -14.60 -1.23 -20.20
C PHE A 69 -14.77 -1.36 -18.68
N ASP A 70 -14.43 -0.32 -17.90
CA ASP A 70 -14.46 -0.36 -16.43
C ASP A 70 -15.88 -0.63 -15.89
N PHE A 71 -16.93 -0.27 -16.66
CA PHE A 71 -18.33 -0.51 -16.30
C PHE A 71 -18.68 -2.01 -16.18
N LEU A 72 -17.99 -2.89 -16.93
CA LEU A 72 -18.22 -4.34 -16.89
C LEU A 72 -17.70 -4.96 -15.60
N SER A 73 -16.76 -4.30 -14.91
CA SER A 73 -16.18 -4.79 -13.66
C SER A 73 -17.15 -4.69 -12.47
N GLY A 74 -18.16 -3.81 -12.55
CA GLY A 74 -19.14 -3.57 -11.50
C GLY A 74 -20.40 -4.45 -11.55
N LEU A 75 -20.58 -5.30 -12.58
CA LEU A 75 -21.83 -6.03 -12.79
C LEU A 75 -22.11 -7.10 -11.71
N LYS A 76 -21.09 -7.54 -10.96
CA LYS A 76 -21.23 -8.53 -9.87
C LYS A 76 -21.85 -7.96 -8.58
N GLY A 77 -21.96 -6.64 -8.44
CA GLY A 77 -22.43 -5.97 -7.21
C GLY A 77 -23.86 -5.42 -7.24
N ARG A 78 -24.56 -5.46 -8.37
CA ARG A 78 -25.90 -4.84 -8.51
C ARG A 78 -27.08 -5.74 -8.10
N ALA A 79 -26.86 -7.04 -7.91
CA ALA A 79 -27.95 -7.99 -7.58
C ALA A 79 -28.32 -8.02 -6.08
N THR A 80 -27.50 -7.49 -5.17
CA THR A 80 -27.69 -7.65 -3.71
C THR A 80 -28.22 -6.42 -2.98
N ASN A 81 -28.41 -5.27 -3.66
CA ASN A 81 -28.75 -4.00 -3.00
C ASN A 81 -30.17 -3.49 -3.33
N GLN A 82 -31.15 -4.40 -3.51
CA GLN A 82 -32.57 -4.03 -3.59
C GLN A 82 -33.43 -4.54 -2.42
N GLN A 83 -32.88 -5.34 -1.51
CA GLN A 83 -33.68 -5.97 -0.44
C GLN A 83 -33.53 -5.33 0.96
N GLN A 84 -32.84 -4.18 1.07
CA GLN A 84 -32.69 -3.44 2.34
C GLN A 84 -33.15 -1.97 2.22
N GLN A 85 -34.25 -1.72 1.52
CA GLN A 85 -34.95 -0.43 1.57
C GLN A 85 -36.46 -0.67 1.73
N GLY A 86 -36.85 -1.44 2.75
CA GLY A 86 -38.26 -1.76 3.02
C GLY A 86 -38.71 -1.64 4.48
N ALA A 87 -37.84 -1.23 5.41
CA ALA A 87 -38.18 -1.29 6.84
C ALA A 87 -37.58 -0.16 7.67
N LYS A 88 -37.95 1.09 7.38
CA LYS A 88 -37.95 2.18 8.40
C LYS A 88 -39.16 3.08 8.18
N LYS A 89 -40.36 2.56 8.42
CA LYS A 89 -41.52 3.40 8.75
C LYS A 89 -41.37 3.85 10.19
N GLN A 90 -41.25 5.15 10.37
CA GLN A 90 -41.22 5.86 11.66
C GLN A 90 -42.54 5.60 12.41
N PRO A 91 -42.53 5.41 13.74
CA PRO A 91 -43.69 5.73 14.55
C PRO A 91 -43.49 7.09 15.19
N THR A 92 -44.25 8.06 14.68
CA THR A 92 -44.69 9.25 15.42
C THR A 92 -45.35 8.83 16.73
N LYS A 93 -45.01 9.47 17.86
CA LYS A 93 -45.90 9.49 19.03
C LYS A 93 -45.96 10.89 19.62
N LYS A 94 -47.21 11.27 19.89
CA LYS A 94 -47.71 12.49 20.51
C LYS A 94 -47.12 12.72 21.90
#